data_AF-A0A258W971-F1
#
_entry.id   AF-A0A258W971-F1
#
_cell.length_a   1.000
_cell.length_b   1.000
_cell.length_c   1.000
_cell.angle_alpha   90.00
_cell.angle_beta   90.00
_cell.angle_gamma   90.00
#
_symmetry.space_group_name_H-M   'P 1'
#
loop_
_entity.id
_entity.type
_entity.pdbx_description
1 polymer ?
#
loop_
_entity_poly.entity_id
_entity_poly.type
_entity_poly.pdbx_seq_one_letter_code
_entity_poly.pdbx_strand_id
1 'polypeptide(L)'
;MPLGGVIFLTVFLGLFGTFLIFLARAIGGQRTDNSAAKRDVYECGIPGQEKRETKVSVKFYLTAILFILFDIEIIFMYPWAITFRDFIASGQGAFVFTSMMIFLAIFIFGLFWEIKSKALEWD
;
A
#
# COMPACT_ATOMS: atom_id res chain seq x y z
N MET A 1 -4.21 27.15 7.46
CA MET A 1 -4.52 26.15 6.42
C MET A 1 -5.64 26.71 5.55
N PRO A 2 -5.52 26.80 4.22
CA PRO A 2 -6.61 27.25 3.37
C PRO A 2 -7.65 26.14 3.29
N LEU A 3 -8.53 26.06 4.30
CA LEU A 3 -9.59 25.06 4.40
C LEU A 3 -10.42 25.01 3.10
N GLY A 4 -10.65 26.18 2.49
CA GLY A 4 -11.35 26.31 1.20
C GLY A 4 -10.63 25.62 0.04
N GLY A 5 -9.30 25.60 0.01
CA GLY A 5 -8.54 24.92 -1.03
C GLY A 5 -8.64 23.40 -0.93
N VAL A 6 -8.64 22.87 0.30
CA VAL A 6 -8.83 21.43 0.56
C VAL A 6 -10.24 21.02 0.16
N ILE A 7 -11.26 21.77 0.60
CA ILE A 7 -12.67 21.48 0.28
C ILE A 7 -12.89 21.53 -1.23
N PHE A 8 -12.37 22.55 -1.91
CA PHE A 8 -12.46 22.67 -3.36
C PHE A 8 -11.83 21.47 -4.08
N LEU A 9 -10.64 21.06 -3.65
CA LEU A 9 -9.91 19.96 -4.28
C LEU A 9 -10.63 18.61 -4.07
N THR A 10 -11.16 18.36 -2.87
CA THR A 10 -11.96 17.16 -2.58
C THR A 10 -13.24 17.11 -3.42
N VAL A 11 -13.97 18.23 -3.50
CA VAL A 11 -15.20 18.33 -4.30
C VAL A 11 -14.89 18.14 -5.78
N PHE A 12 -13.82 18.78 -6.28
CA PHE A 12 -13.40 18.64 -7.66
C PHE A 12 -13.04 17.19 -8.01
N LEU A 13 -12.25 16.50 -7.19
CA LEU A 13 -11.90 15.09 -7.40
C LEU A 13 -13.14 14.18 -7.43
N GLY A 14 -14.08 14.38 -6.50
CA GLY A 14 -15.31 13.60 -6.45
C GLY A 14 -16.19 13.83 -7.69
N LEU A 15 -16.39 15.09 -8.09
CA LEU A 15 -17.17 15.43 -9.27
C LEU A 15 -16.51 14.96 -10.55
N PHE A 16 -15.20 15.16 -10.69
CA PHE A 16 -14.45 14.76 -11.86
C PHE A 16 -14.41 13.23 -12.02
N GLY A 17 -14.17 12.50 -10.94
CA GLY A 17 -14.23 11.03 -10.96
C GLY A 17 -15.60 10.51 -11.38
N THR A 18 -16.67 11.10 -10.82
CA THR A 18 -18.04 10.73 -11.18
C THR A 18 -18.36 11.06 -12.63
N PHE A 19 -17.91 12.23 -13.10
CA PHE A 19 -18.05 12.66 -14.48
C PHE A 19 -17.36 11.71 -15.45
N LEU A 20 -16.14 11.25 -15.13
CA LEU A 20 -15.42 10.27 -15.95
C LEU A 20 -16.16 8.94 -16.04
N ILE A 21 -16.73 8.44 -14.93
CA ILE A 21 -17.55 7.22 -14.93
C ILE A 21 -18.79 7.40 -15.81
N PHE A 22 -19.46 8.55 -15.71
CA PHE A 22 -20.65 8.85 -16.52
C PHE A 22 -20.30 8.97 -18.01
N LEU A 23 -19.20 9.66 -18.34
CA LEU A 23 -18.71 9.82 -19.70
C LEU A 23 -18.29 8.48 -20.31
N ALA A 24 -17.60 7.64 -19.55
CA ALA A 24 -17.25 6.28 -19.96
C ALA A 24 -18.50 5.44 -20.26
N ARG A 25 -19.55 5.59 -19.45
CA ARG A 25 -20.84 4.93 -19.71
C ARG A 25 -21.55 5.46 -20.95
N ALA A 26 -21.49 6.77 -21.19
CA ALA A 26 -22.13 7.41 -22.34
C ALA A 26 -21.45 7.06 -23.67
N ILE A 27 -20.11 7.07 -23.72
CA ILE A 27 -19.33 6.79 -24.94
C ILE A 27 -19.17 5.27 -25.15
N GLY A 28 -19.01 4.50 -24.07
CA GLY A 28 -18.61 3.09 -24.12
C GLY A 28 -19.66 2.12 -24.67
N GLY A 29 -20.87 2.57 -25.00
CA GLY A 29 -21.92 1.76 -25.61
C GLY A 29 -22.34 0.59 -24.72
N GLN A 30 -23.40 0.75 -23.92
CA GLN A 30 -23.90 -0.33 -23.09
C GLN A 30 -24.43 -1.48 -23.97
N ARG A 31 -23.72 -2.61 -24.00
CA ARG A 31 -24.20 -3.84 -24.65
C ARG A 31 -25.39 -4.37 -23.84
N THR A 32 -26.57 -4.40 -24.45
CA THR A 32 -27.85 -4.86 -23.87
C THR A 32 -28.02 -6.37 -23.81
N ASP A 33 -27.09 -7.12 -24.41
CA ASP A 33 -27.08 -8.57 -24.34
C ASP A 33 -26.82 -9.01 -22.90
N ASN A 34 -27.88 -9.56 -22.30
CA ASN A 34 -27.98 -9.92 -20.91
C ASN A 34 -28.04 -11.44 -20.70
N SER A 35 -27.49 -12.20 -21.66
CA SER A 35 -27.45 -13.66 -21.59
C SER A 35 -26.76 -14.14 -20.32
N ALA A 36 -27.29 -15.21 -19.71
CA ALA A 36 -26.73 -15.81 -18.51
C ALA A 36 -25.26 -16.23 -18.70
N ALA A 37 -24.90 -16.72 -19.90
CA ALA A 37 -23.53 -17.12 -20.23
C ALA A 37 -22.54 -15.95 -20.18
N LYS A 38 -22.98 -14.73 -20.53
CA LYS A 38 -22.12 -13.54 -20.53
C LYS A 38 -21.91 -12.94 -19.15
N ARG A 39 -22.81 -13.28 -18.22
CA ARG A 39 -22.73 -12.91 -16.81
C ARG A 39 -21.96 -13.94 -15.98
N ASP A 40 -21.58 -15.06 -16.59
CA ASP A 40 -20.75 -16.06 -15.94
C ASP A 40 -19.29 -15.59 -15.89
N VAL A 41 -18.52 -16.08 -14.92
CA VAL A 41 -17.11 -15.69 -14.71
C VAL A 41 -16.24 -16.23 -15.85
N TYR A 42 -16.60 -17.39 -16.39
CA TYR A 42 -15.90 -18.04 -17.50
C TYR A 42 -16.91 -18.64 -18.49
N GLU A 43 -16.65 -18.54 -19.79
CA GLU A 43 -17.52 -19.08 -20.84
C GLU A 43 -17.45 -20.62 -20.95
N CYS A 44 -16.36 -21.21 -20.47
CA CYS A 44 -16.08 -22.64 -20.50
C CYS A 44 -15.45 -23.05 -19.17
N GLY A 45 -15.76 -24.26 -18.70
CA GLY A 45 -15.18 -24.82 -17.48
C GLY A 45 -16.20 -25.56 -16.64
N ILE A 46 -15.75 -26.07 -15.50
CA ILE A 46 -16.65 -26.64 -14.50
C ILE A 46 -17.18 -25.46 -13.67
N PRO A 47 -18.51 -25.34 -13.47
CA PRO A 47 -19.07 -24.27 -12.64
C PRO A 47 -18.37 -24.29 -11.27
N GLY A 48 -17.94 -23.11 -10.83
CA GLY A 48 -17.10 -22.96 -9.65
C GLY A 48 -17.75 -23.62 -8.45
N GLN A 49 -17.23 -24.78 -8.05
CA GLN A 49 -17.52 -25.31 -6.73
C GLN A 49 -16.87 -24.34 -5.75
N GLU A 50 -17.67 -23.75 -4.85
CA GLU A 50 -17.17 -22.89 -3.79
C GLU A 50 -16.21 -23.68 -2.90
N LYS A 51 -14.94 -23.71 -3.29
CA LYS A 51 -13.87 -24.27 -2.48
C LYS A 51 -13.56 -23.20 -1.44
N ARG A 52 -14.26 -23.30 -0.30
CA ARG A 52 -14.20 -22.36 0.82
C ARG A 52 -12.80 -22.16 1.41
N GLU A 53 -11.84 -23.01 1.04
CA GLU A 53 -10.47 -22.96 1.53
C GLU A 53 -9.46 -23.20 0.40
N THR A 54 -9.14 -22.13 -0.33
CA THR A 54 -7.92 -22.12 -1.16
C THR A 54 -6.73 -22.02 -0.21
N LYS A 55 -5.88 -23.04 -0.16
CA LYS A 55 -4.65 -23.01 0.63
C LYS A 55 -3.67 -22.03 -0.02
N VAL A 56 -3.65 -20.79 0.46
CA VAL A 56 -2.66 -19.79 0.08
C VAL A 56 -1.35 -20.12 0.80
N SER A 57 -0.21 -19.96 0.12
CA SER A 57 1.09 -20.21 0.75
C SER A 57 1.35 -19.18 1.86
N VAL A 58 1.96 -19.63 2.97
CA VAL A 58 2.32 -18.75 4.10
C VAL A 58 3.29 -17.64 3.68
N LYS A 59 4.03 -17.84 2.59
CA LYS A 59 4.99 -16.88 2.03
C LYS A 59 4.35 -15.52 1.72
N PHE A 60 3.12 -15.48 1.19
CA PHE A 60 2.40 -14.23 0.94
C PHE A 60 2.14 -13.43 2.23
N TYR A 61 1.87 -14.13 3.33
CA TYR A 61 1.64 -13.50 4.63
C TYR A 61 2.93 -12.96 5.24
N LEU A 62 4.05 -13.69 5.11
CA LEU A 62 5.36 -13.23 5.55
C LEU A 62 5.79 -11.96 4.81
N THR A 63 5.61 -11.92 3.47
CA THR A 63 5.90 -10.71 2.69
C THR A 63 5.03 -9.53 3.11
N ALA A 64 3.75 -9.75 3.40
CA ALA A 64 2.84 -8.70 3.87
C ALA A 64 3.25 -8.14 5.25
N ILE A 65 3.61 -9.01 6.20
CA ILE A 65 4.11 -8.58 7.51
C ILE A 65 5.40 -7.77 7.38
N LEU A 66 6.36 -8.25 6.57
CA LEU A 66 7.60 -7.53 6.33
C LEU A 66 7.36 -6.14 5.74
N PHE A 67 6.43 -6.02 4.79
CA PHE A 67 6.06 -4.73 4.22
C PHE A 67 5.48 -3.78 5.28
N ILE A 68 4.59 -4.28 6.15
CA ILE A 68 4.03 -3.49 7.27
C ILE A 68 5.13 -3.03 8.22
N LEU A 69 6.07 -3.92 8.55
CA LEU A 69 7.21 -3.59 9.42
C LEU A 69 8.04 -2.47 8.79
N PHE A 70 8.42 -2.59 7.51
CA PHE A 70 9.18 -1.56 6.81
C PHE A 70 8.46 -0.21 6.71
N ASP A 71 7.14 -0.21 6.48
CA ASP A 71 6.35 1.01 6.40
C ASP A 71 6.29 1.74 7.77
N ILE A 72 6.11 0.98 8.86
CA ILE A 72 6.15 1.52 10.23
C ILE A 72 7.49 2.18 10.53
N GLU A 73 8.60 1.58 10.11
CA GLU A 73 9.94 2.16 10.29
C GLU A 73 10.04 3.53 9.59
N ILE A 74 9.58 3.63 8.34
CA ILE A 74 9.56 4.90 7.59
C ILE A 74 8.70 5.96 8.29
N ILE A 75 7.56 5.57 8.86
CA ILE A 75 6.71 6.49 9.64
C ILE A 75 7.49 7.10 10.81
N PHE A 76 8.42 6.38 11.44
CA PHE A 76 9.30 6.92 12.47
C PHE A 76 10.45 7.76 11.91
N MET A 77 10.98 7.40 10.73
CA MET A 77 12.04 8.16 10.08
C MET A 77 11.58 9.56 9.64
N TYR A 78 10.30 9.72 9.28
CA TYR A 78 9.81 10.96 8.68
C TYR A 78 9.83 12.16 9.66
N PRO A 79 9.26 12.07 10.88
CA PRO A 79 9.36 13.14 11.88
C PRO A 79 10.80 13.46 12.26
N TRP A 80 11.65 12.44 12.38
CA TRP A 80 13.07 12.62 12.63
C TRP A 80 13.74 13.43 11.52
N ALA A 81 13.50 13.08 10.25
CA ALA A 81 14.10 13.75 9.10
C ALA A 81 13.71 15.23 9.00
N ILE A 82 12.44 15.57 9.28
CA ILE A 82 11.97 16.95 9.19
C ILE A 82 12.43 17.82 10.37
N THR A 83 12.59 17.26 11.57
CA THR A 83 12.99 18.00 12.79
C THR A 83 14.49 18.02 13.04
N PHE A 84 15.28 17.23 12.30
CA PHE A 84 16.71 17.06 12.54
C PHE A 84 17.49 18.39 12.56
N ARG A 85 17.13 19.34 11.69
CA ARG A 85 17.77 20.67 11.63
C ARG A 85 17.58 21.47 12.92
N ASP A 86 16.40 21.38 13.53
CA ASP A 86 16.08 22.09 14.77
C ASP A 86 16.89 21.51 15.94
N PHE A 87 17.07 20.19 15.98
CA PHE A 87 17.91 19.52 16.97
C PHE A 87 19.41 19.82 16.81
N ILE A 88 19.90 20.05 15.58
CA ILE A 88 21.27 20.53 15.38
C ILE A 88 21.42 21.93 15.97
N ALA A 89 20.46 22.83 15.71
CA ALA A 89 20.49 24.20 16.21
C ALA A 89 20.43 24.27 17.75
N SER A 90 19.75 23.32 18.40
CA SER A 90 19.69 23.22 19.87
C SER A 90 20.93 22.55 20.51
N GLY A 91 21.91 22.12 19.72
CA GLY A 91 23.12 21.43 20.20
C GLY A 91 22.93 19.93 20.50
N GLN A 92 21.73 19.38 20.25
CA GLN A 92 21.41 17.96 20.48
C GLN A 92 21.56 17.08 19.23
N GLY A 93 22.05 17.64 18.11
CA GLY A 93 22.13 16.96 16.82
C GLY A 93 22.89 15.63 16.85
N ALA A 94 23.99 15.54 17.61
CA ALA A 94 24.77 14.31 17.70
C ALA A 94 24.00 13.17 18.39
N PHE A 95 23.22 13.48 19.43
CA PHE A 95 22.40 12.51 20.14
C PHE A 95 21.29 11.98 19.24
N VAL A 96 20.54 12.88 18.60
CA VAL A 96 19.42 12.56 17.71
C VAL A 96 19.88 11.83 16.45
N PHE A 97 21.08 12.13 15.95
CA PHE A 97 21.70 11.38 14.87
C PHE A 97 22.05 9.95 15.31
N THR A 98 22.70 9.80 16.47
CA THR A 98 23.12 8.49 16.98
C THR A 98 21.93 7.59 17.29
N SER A 99 20.85 8.12 17.87
CA SER A 99 19.63 7.35 18.11
C SER A 99 19.03 6.79 16.82
N MET A 100 19.05 7.58 15.74
CA MET A 100 18.57 7.14 14.44
C MET A 100 19.48 6.09 13.80
N MET A 101 20.80 6.24 13.95
CA MET A 101 21.75 5.24 13.47
C MET A 101 21.57 3.89 14.18
N ILE A 102 21.30 3.89 15.49
CA ILE A 102 21.00 2.67 16.25
C ILE A 102 19.68 2.06 15.78
N PHE A 103 18.64 2.88 15.59
CA PHE A 103 17.36 2.44 15.06
C PHE A 103 17.50 1.75 13.70
N LEU A 104 18.20 2.39 12.75
CA LEU A 104 18.50 1.81 11.45
C LEU A 104 19.34 0.53 11.53
N ALA A 105 20.31 0.46 12.45
CA ALA A 105 21.12 -0.73 12.63
C ALA A 105 20.27 -1.94 13.09
N ILE A 106 19.31 -1.72 13.98
CA ILE A 106 18.37 -2.77 14.42
C ILE A 106 17.50 -3.23 13.25
N PHE A 107 16.96 -2.29 12.47
CA PHE A 107 16.17 -2.61 11.28
C PHE A 107 16.97 -3.43 10.25
N ILE A 108 18.17 -2.99 9.90
CA ILE A 108 19.05 -3.69 8.95
C ILE A 108 19.40 -5.09 9.46
N PHE A 109 19.61 -5.24 10.78
CA PHE A 109 19.86 -6.55 11.38
C PHE A 109 18.67 -7.51 11.24
N GLY A 110 17.45 -7.01 11.46
CA GLY A 110 16.22 -7.76 11.23
C GLY A 110 16.07 -8.21 9.77
N LEU A 111 16.28 -7.28 8.83
CA LEU A 111 16.23 -7.57 7.40
C LEU A 111 17.29 -8.61 6.98
N PHE A 112 18.51 -8.48 7.51
CA PHE A 112 19.58 -9.44 7.26
C PHE A 112 19.19 -10.86 7.74
N TRP A 113 18.55 -10.96 8.89
CA TRP A 113 18.08 -12.24 9.41
C TRP A 113 17.00 -12.86 8.52
N GLU A 114 16.02 -12.07 8.06
CA GLU A 114 14.96 -12.57 7.17
C GLU A 114 15.48 -13.07 5.83
N ILE A 115 16.46 -12.36 5.24
CA ILE A 115 17.13 -12.79 4.00
C ILE A 115 17.84 -14.13 4.25
N LYS A 116 18.53 -14.28 5.37
CA LYS A 116 19.20 -15.54 5.75
C LYS A 116 18.21 -16.68 5.96
N SER A 117 17.03 -16.39 6.50
CA SER A 117 15.95 -17.36 6.68
C SER A 117 15.24 -17.77 5.38
N LYS A 118 15.63 -17.20 4.22
CA LYS A 118 15.03 -17.49 2.90
C LYS A 118 13.51 -17.26 2.86
N ALA A 119 12.99 -16.41 3.76
CA ALA A 119 11.56 -16.11 3.84
C ALA A 119 11.04 -15.40 2.56
N LEU A 120 11.96 -14.80 1.80
CA LEU A 120 11.70 -14.11 0.54
C LEU A 120 11.93 -14.95 -0.72
N GLU A 121 12.30 -16.24 -0.62
CA GLU A 121 12.52 -17.09 -1.80
C GLU A 121 11.21 -17.75 -2.29
N TRP A 122 10.94 -17.65 -3.59
CA TRP A 122 9.67 -18.01 -4.24
C TRP A 122 9.72 -19.34 -5.03
N ASP A 123 10.64 -20.23 -4.68
CA ASP A 123 10.69 -21.61 -5.21
C ASP A 123 9.77 -22.58 -4.46
#